data_AF-A0AAU9JC58-F1
#
_entry.id   AF-A0AAU9JC58-F1
#
_cell.length_a   1.000
_cell.length_b   1.000
_cell.length_c   1.000
_cell.angle_alpha   90.00
_cell.angle_beta   90.00
_cell.angle_gamma   90.00
#
_symmetry.space_group_name_H-M   'P 1'
#
loop_
_entity.id
_entity.type
_entity.pdbx_description
1 polymer ?
#
loop_
_entity_poly.entity_id
_entity_poly.type
_entity_poly.pdbx_seq_one_letter_code
_entity_poly.pdbx_strand_id
1 'polypeptide(L)'
;MESSRSSSPAKLTDTFLTQFQRLKISKDNDITGANLDTINALYSDLNSCVMSLDQKVGGVLKKHELEFLNEYKERMYRIQKEMRILKEKANEAESQRRKVEKIQSLEKERDMLREKAEKLDRLCKEQKESVDTWKNKAEEMEDDRRFLEEQIIAARKQNQHLQEQLKLVEEHNHVNSLAPDPSLEENNTGQTTESVENQIWVSSEQSEFGKSAISSLALKKSQLQLNQTSLSPSKQADYFQQVQTRFKQIVSHLQNQLEVERKTLKNLRGAKTNFILEKGELEDIFLQCVEDGKKEILARKLKASRYQPKNKKKSTLDRERDITLDEFKDIDKRKVMELFLSSEKVRKFLYDKMFSQEGEFPSQATPATKSIQSSLSGPLPKKPSTTHGLHGHVFSMPYFDDDKLHRPSTAPLRFQSHHAQLKK
;
A
#
# COMPACT_ATOMS: atom_id res chain seq x y z
N MET A 1 -20.68 56.40 -19.42
CA MET A 1 -20.96 56.59 -20.85
C MET A 1 -21.87 57.80 -20.96
N GLU A 2 -21.33 58.95 -21.37
CA GLU A 2 -22.11 60.18 -21.56
C GLU A 2 -21.70 60.81 -22.89
N SER A 3 -22.67 61.09 -23.76
CA SER A 3 -22.42 61.52 -25.13
C SER A 3 -22.31 63.04 -25.21
N SER A 4 -21.08 63.56 -25.27
CA SER A 4 -20.81 64.99 -25.48
C SER A 4 -21.41 65.46 -26.82
N ARG A 5 -22.15 66.56 -26.80
CA ARG A 5 -22.87 67.08 -27.97
C ARG A 5 -21.91 67.64 -29.02
N SER A 6 -22.02 67.18 -30.26
CA SER A 6 -21.30 67.73 -31.40
C SER A 6 -21.82 69.12 -31.78
N SER A 7 -20.99 70.17 -31.62
CA SER A 7 -21.26 71.47 -32.23
C SER A 7 -21.03 71.40 -33.73
N SER A 8 -22.00 71.84 -34.55
CA SER A 8 -21.90 71.74 -36.01
C SER A 8 -20.95 72.81 -36.58
N PRO A 9 -19.99 72.44 -37.45
CA PRO A 9 -19.02 73.39 -38.02
C PRO A 9 -19.63 74.37 -39.04
N ALA A 10 -20.85 74.12 -39.52
CA ALA A 10 -21.48 74.86 -40.62
C ALA A 10 -21.69 76.37 -40.36
N LYS A 11 -21.58 76.86 -39.11
CA LYS A 11 -21.80 78.28 -38.78
C LYS A 11 -20.57 79.18 -38.93
N LEU A 12 -19.38 78.62 -39.18
CA LEU A 12 -18.13 79.39 -39.36
C LEU A 12 -17.86 79.75 -40.83
N THR A 13 -18.35 78.95 -41.77
CA THR A 13 -18.09 79.13 -43.21
C THR A 13 -18.84 80.33 -43.80
N ASP A 14 -20.10 80.53 -43.42
CA ASP A 14 -20.96 81.59 -43.97
C ASP A 14 -20.45 83.00 -43.63
N THR A 15 -19.93 83.19 -42.41
CA THR A 15 -19.34 84.47 -41.99
C THR A 15 -18.11 84.83 -42.84
N PHE A 16 -17.29 83.83 -43.19
CA PHE A 16 -16.07 84.04 -43.97
C PHE A 16 -16.36 84.40 -45.43
N LEU A 17 -17.29 83.68 -46.10
CA LEU A 17 -17.72 84.03 -47.46
C LEU A 17 -18.38 85.41 -47.53
N THR A 18 -19.21 85.76 -46.54
CA THR A 18 -19.91 87.05 -46.49
C THR A 18 -18.95 88.24 -46.37
N GLN A 19 -17.83 88.09 -45.66
CA GLN A 19 -16.77 89.11 -45.64
C GLN A 19 -16.02 89.19 -46.98
N PHE A 20 -15.71 88.05 -47.59
CA PHE A 20 -14.94 88.00 -48.85
C PHE A 20 -15.67 88.69 -50.02
N GLN A 21 -17.01 88.66 -50.05
CA GLN A 21 -17.79 89.38 -51.07
C GLN A 21 -17.82 90.90 -50.89
N ARG A 22 -17.67 91.43 -49.66
CA ARG A 22 -17.58 92.89 -49.44
C ARG A 22 -16.30 93.51 -50.01
N LEU A 23 -15.19 92.78 -49.98
CA LEU A 23 -13.89 93.26 -50.47
C LEU A 23 -13.79 93.45 -51.99
N LYS A 24 -14.78 92.99 -52.78
CA LYS A 24 -14.72 93.00 -54.25
C LYS A 24 -15.47 94.17 -54.92
N ILE A 25 -16.08 95.07 -54.14
CA ILE A 25 -16.95 96.15 -54.66
C ILE A 25 -16.37 97.55 -54.44
N SER A 26 -15.47 97.75 -53.47
CA SER A 26 -14.75 99.02 -53.32
C SER A 26 -13.47 98.98 -54.15
N LYS A 27 -13.54 99.58 -55.34
CA LYS A 27 -12.41 99.93 -56.18
C LYS A 27 -12.35 101.47 -56.26
N ASP A 28 -11.15 102.01 -56.34
CA ASP A 28 -10.82 103.45 -56.38
C ASP A 28 -10.93 104.17 -55.02
N ASN A 29 -9.87 104.05 -54.19
CA ASN A 29 -9.17 105.15 -53.48
C ASN A 29 -8.06 104.59 -52.56
N ASP A 30 -6.86 105.18 -52.62
CA ASP A 30 -5.73 105.11 -51.66
C ASP A 30 -5.41 103.76 -50.99
N ILE A 31 -5.16 102.73 -51.81
CA ILE A 31 -4.75 101.39 -51.35
C ILE A 31 -3.21 101.27 -51.35
N THR A 32 -2.57 101.33 -50.18
CA THR A 32 -1.21 100.76 -49.94
C THR A 32 -0.89 100.55 -48.46
N GLY A 33 -1.14 101.55 -47.59
CA GLY A 33 -0.79 101.50 -46.17
C GLY A 33 -1.75 100.66 -45.31
N ALA A 34 -2.90 101.23 -44.93
CA ALA A 34 -3.81 100.64 -43.94
C ALA A 34 -4.33 99.22 -44.28
N ASN A 35 -4.41 98.87 -45.58
CA ASN A 35 -4.75 97.51 -46.02
C ASN A 35 -3.60 96.51 -45.79
N LEU A 36 -2.34 96.95 -45.85
CA LEU A 36 -1.19 96.13 -45.47
C LEU A 36 -1.11 95.96 -43.95
N ASP A 37 -1.37 97.03 -43.19
CA ASP A 37 -1.38 96.99 -41.71
C ASP A 37 -2.46 96.05 -41.17
N THR A 38 -3.67 96.07 -41.76
CA THR A 38 -4.75 95.15 -41.38
C THR A 38 -4.48 93.71 -41.81
N ILE A 39 -3.83 93.47 -42.96
CA ILE A 39 -3.33 92.14 -43.34
C ILE A 39 -2.27 91.64 -42.35
N ASN A 40 -1.32 92.49 -41.95
CA ASN A 40 -0.29 92.16 -40.96
C ASN A 40 -0.89 91.87 -39.57
N ALA A 41 -1.90 92.63 -39.14
CA ALA A 41 -2.63 92.39 -37.90
C ALA A 41 -3.37 91.04 -37.94
N LEU A 42 -4.12 90.75 -39.01
CA LEU A 42 -4.81 89.46 -39.19
C LEU A 42 -3.83 88.28 -39.28
N TYR A 43 -2.65 88.48 -39.88
CA TYR A 43 -1.58 87.47 -39.90
C TYR A 43 -0.98 87.25 -38.50
N SER A 44 -0.79 88.31 -37.71
CA SER A 44 -0.36 88.24 -36.31
C SER A 44 -1.39 87.51 -35.44
N ASP A 45 -2.68 87.82 -35.58
CA ASP A 45 -3.77 87.14 -34.86
C ASP A 45 -3.90 85.67 -35.26
N LEU A 46 -3.77 85.36 -36.55
CA LEU A 46 -3.75 83.98 -37.04
C LEU A 46 -2.55 83.21 -36.48
N ASN A 47 -1.34 83.79 -36.49
CA ASN A 47 -0.15 83.17 -35.96
C ASN A 47 -0.26 82.96 -34.43
N SER A 48 -0.76 83.96 -33.71
CA SER A 48 -1.08 83.87 -32.27
C SER A 48 -2.08 82.75 -31.97
N CYS A 49 -3.13 82.61 -32.80
CA CYS A 49 -4.10 81.53 -32.71
C CYS A 49 -3.46 80.15 -32.98
N VAL A 50 -2.59 80.05 -33.99
CA VAL A 50 -1.84 78.81 -34.31
C VAL A 50 -0.87 78.43 -33.18
N MET A 51 -0.10 79.37 -32.62
CA MET A 51 0.78 79.09 -31.48
C MET A 51 -0.01 78.71 -30.23
N SER A 52 -1.17 79.35 -30.00
CA SER A 52 -2.08 78.97 -28.92
C SER A 52 -2.69 77.58 -29.12
N LEU A 53 -2.98 77.18 -30.35
CA LEU A 53 -3.48 75.84 -30.69
C LEU A 53 -2.37 74.79 -30.50
N ASP A 54 -1.15 75.02 -30.99
CA ASP A 54 -0.01 74.12 -30.80
C ASP A 54 0.29 73.91 -29.31
N GLN A 55 0.34 75.00 -28.52
CA GLN A 55 0.51 74.92 -27.07
C GLN A 55 -0.59 74.09 -26.39
N LYS A 56 -1.85 74.21 -26.84
CA LYS A 56 -2.98 73.41 -26.33
C LYS A 56 -2.87 71.94 -26.75
N VAL A 57 -2.53 71.65 -28.00
CA VAL A 57 -2.35 70.29 -28.54
C VAL A 57 -1.18 69.59 -27.83
N GLY A 58 -0.01 70.22 -27.73
CA GLY A 58 1.12 69.70 -26.97
C GLY A 58 0.81 69.53 -25.47
N GLY A 59 -0.05 70.38 -24.90
CA GLY A 59 -0.57 70.22 -23.54
C GLY A 59 -1.51 69.03 -23.38
N VAL A 60 -2.36 68.73 -24.36
CA VAL A 60 -3.24 67.55 -24.39
C VAL A 60 -2.46 66.26 -24.59
N LEU A 61 -1.50 66.24 -25.53
CA LEU A 61 -0.63 65.08 -25.75
C LEU A 61 0.15 64.71 -24.48
N LYS A 62 0.76 65.69 -23.81
CA LYS A 62 1.49 65.46 -22.54
C LYS A 62 0.60 64.97 -21.40
N LYS A 63 -0.68 65.38 -21.37
CA LYS A 63 -1.66 64.85 -20.40
C LYS A 63 -1.99 63.40 -20.68
N HIS A 64 -2.34 63.06 -21.93
CA HIS A 64 -2.64 61.67 -22.29
C HIS A 64 -1.43 60.74 -22.14
N GLU A 65 -0.21 61.19 -22.46
CA GLU A 65 1.03 60.44 -22.20
C GLU A 65 1.18 60.14 -20.70
N LEU A 66 0.98 61.15 -19.83
CA LEU A 66 1.03 61.00 -18.38
C LEU A 66 -0.09 60.07 -17.85
N GLU A 67 -1.31 60.18 -18.38
CA GLU A 67 -2.45 59.33 -18.05
C GLU A 67 -2.17 57.87 -18.40
N PHE A 68 -1.78 57.56 -19.64
CA PHE A 68 -1.42 56.21 -20.07
C PHE A 68 -0.25 55.63 -19.26
N LEU A 69 0.79 56.43 -18.96
CA LEU A 69 1.89 56.00 -18.11
C LEU A 69 1.45 55.75 -16.66
N ASN A 70 0.45 56.46 -16.15
CA ASN A 70 -0.09 56.25 -14.81
C ASN A 70 -0.99 55.00 -14.74
N GLU A 71 -1.90 54.81 -15.69
CA GLU A 71 -2.73 53.61 -15.82
C GLU A 71 -1.86 52.35 -15.99
N TYR A 72 -0.81 52.42 -16.81
CA TYR A 72 0.14 51.32 -16.99
C TYR A 72 0.86 50.98 -15.69
N LYS A 73 1.35 51.98 -14.94
CA LYS A 73 2.00 51.77 -13.63
C LYS A 73 1.02 51.13 -12.64
N GLU A 74 -0.21 51.64 -12.54
CA GLU A 74 -1.21 51.09 -11.62
C GLU A 74 -1.56 49.64 -11.97
N ARG A 75 -1.79 49.34 -13.24
CA ARG A 75 -2.05 47.98 -13.73
C ARG A 75 -0.84 47.05 -13.47
N MET A 76 0.38 47.54 -13.67
CA MET A 76 1.60 46.78 -13.36
C MET A 76 1.71 46.48 -11.86
N TYR A 77 1.43 47.44 -10.98
CA TYR A 77 1.40 47.20 -9.53
C TYR A 77 0.31 46.20 -9.11
N ARG A 78 -0.89 46.25 -9.72
CA ARG A 78 -1.97 45.27 -9.52
C ARG A 78 -1.50 43.86 -9.91
N ILE A 79 -0.95 43.69 -11.12
CA ILE A 79 -0.42 42.41 -11.61
C ILE A 79 0.71 41.88 -10.72
N GLN A 80 1.64 42.73 -10.28
CA GLN A 80 2.73 42.34 -9.38
C GLN A 80 2.23 41.90 -7.99
N LYS A 81 1.18 42.55 -7.46
CA LYS A 81 0.53 42.19 -6.20
C LYS A 81 -0.21 40.85 -6.33
N GLU A 82 -0.96 40.66 -7.42
CA GLU A 82 -1.65 39.40 -7.73
C GLU A 82 -0.68 38.23 -7.91
N MET A 83 0.40 38.44 -8.69
CA MET A 83 1.51 37.48 -8.83
C MET A 83 2.13 37.06 -7.50
N ARG A 84 2.24 37.98 -6.53
CA ARG A 84 2.76 37.67 -5.19
C ARG A 84 1.77 36.81 -4.40
N ILE A 85 0.51 37.23 -4.32
CA ILE A 85 -0.57 36.51 -3.62
C ILE A 85 -0.76 35.10 -4.19
N LEU A 86 -0.67 34.93 -5.51
CA LEU A 86 -0.76 33.62 -6.16
C LEU A 86 0.42 32.71 -5.81
N LYS A 87 1.64 33.23 -5.70
CA LYS A 87 2.82 32.47 -5.23
C LYS A 87 2.70 32.08 -3.76
N GLU A 88 2.24 33.00 -2.90
CA GLU A 88 1.99 32.73 -1.48
C GLU A 88 0.95 31.63 -1.30
N LYS A 89 -0.19 31.71 -2.02
CA LYS A 89 -1.23 30.67 -2.02
C LYS A 89 -0.76 29.33 -2.58
N ALA A 90 0.07 29.32 -3.62
CA ALA A 90 0.64 28.08 -4.17
C ALA A 90 1.57 27.39 -3.17
N ASN A 91 2.46 28.15 -2.52
CA ASN A 91 3.37 27.65 -1.49
C ASN A 91 2.59 27.13 -0.26
N GLU A 92 1.52 27.82 0.14
CA GLU A 92 0.65 27.35 1.23
C GLU A 92 -0.07 26.05 0.84
N ALA A 93 -0.68 25.98 -0.35
CA ALA A 93 -1.33 24.77 -0.83
C ALA A 93 -0.38 23.56 -0.90
N GLU A 94 0.87 23.77 -1.34
CA GLU A 94 1.89 22.71 -1.33
C GLU A 94 2.28 22.29 0.10
N SER A 95 2.42 23.25 1.01
CA SER A 95 2.69 23.00 2.44
C SER A 95 1.55 22.19 3.09
N GLN A 96 0.28 22.52 2.81
CA GLN A 96 -0.85 21.73 3.30
C GLN A 96 -0.90 20.33 2.65
N ARG A 97 -0.63 20.21 1.34
CA ARG A 97 -0.55 18.91 0.65
C ARG A 97 0.47 17.97 1.32
N ARG A 98 1.69 18.45 1.58
CA ARG A 98 2.75 17.67 2.25
C ARG A 98 2.31 17.18 3.65
N LYS A 99 1.53 17.97 4.39
CA LYS A 99 0.96 17.55 5.69
C LYS A 99 -0.10 16.46 5.52
N VAL A 100 -1.01 16.61 4.55
CA VAL A 100 -2.04 15.60 4.25
C VAL A 100 -1.41 14.28 3.81
N GLU A 101 -0.39 14.31 2.96
CA GLU A 101 0.37 13.13 2.56
C GLU A 101 1.06 12.44 3.75
N LYS A 102 1.61 13.22 4.71
CA LYS A 102 2.19 12.62 5.93
C LYS A 102 1.12 12.05 6.88
N ILE A 103 -0.05 12.68 6.99
CA ILE A 103 -1.19 12.14 7.75
C ILE A 103 -1.61 10.79 7.14
N GLN A 104 -1.87 10.73 5.84
CA GLN A 104 -2.25 9.48 5.14
C GLN A 104 -1.18 8.38 5.28
N SER A 105 0.11 8.73 5.35
CA SER A 105 1.20 7.79 5.65
C SER A 105 1.06 7.20 7.07
N LEU A 106 0.79 8.03 8.07
CA LEU A 106 0.64 7.60 9.47
C LEU A 106 -0.66 6.82 9.70
N GLU A 107 -1.74 7.14 8.98
CA GLU A 107 -3.00 6.39 9.03
C GLU A 107 -2.85 4.97 8.47
N LYS A 108 -2.15 4.82 7.33
CA LYS A 108 -1.81 3.50 6.77
C LYS A 108 -0.93 2.68 7.72
N GLU A 109 0.04 3.31 8.38
CA GLU A 109 0.90 2.67 9.37
C GLU A 109 0.10 2.21 10.61
N ARG A 110 -0.77 3.09 11.16
CA ARG A 110 -1.71 2.78 12.24
C ARG A 110 -2.59 1.57 11.90
N ASP A 111 -3.19 1.55 10.72
CA ASP A 111 -4.15 0.51 10.34
C ASP A 111 -3.46 -0.83 10.06
N MET A 112 -2.24 -0.81 9.50
CA MET A 112 -1.38 -1.99 9.36
C MET A 112 -0.94 -2.55 10.72
N LEU A 113 -0.58 -1.69 11.69
CA LEU A 113 -0.23 -2.10 13.06
C LEU A 113 -1.46 -2.68 13.79
N ARG A 114 -2.63 -2.08 13.60
CA ARG A 114 -3.90 -2.60 14.11
C ARG A 114 -4.23 -3.97 13.54
N GLU A 115 -4.09 -4.17 12.23
CA GLU A 115 -4.34 -5.47 11.59
C GLU A 115 -3.36 -6.54 12.09
N LYS A 116 -2.10 -6.18 12.37
CA LYS A 116 -1.12 -7.06 13.02
C LYS A 116 -1.51 -7.42 14.46
N ALA A 117 -1.96 -6.45 15.27
CA ALA A 117 -2.46 -6.72 16.62
C ALA A 117 -3.68 -7.66 16.60
N GLU A 118 -4.68 -7.37 15.74
CA GLU A 118 -5.86 -8.22 15.55
C GLU A 118 -5.52 -9.63 15.01
N LYS A 119 -4.36 -9.84 14.39
CA LYS A 119 -3.86 -11.18 14.01
C LYS A 119 -3.19 -11.90 15.18
N LEU A 120 -2.36 -11.20 15.96
CA LEU A 120 -1.73 -11.75 17.16
C LEU A 120 -2.79 -12.14 18.22
N ASP A 121 -3.80 -11.31 18.45
CA ASP A 121 -4.91 -11.62 19.36
C ASP A 121 -5.70 -12.87 18.97
N ARG A 122 -5.77 -13.20 17.67
CA ARG A 122 -6.38 -14.45 17.19
C ARG A 122 -5.50 -15.66 17.50
N LEU A 123 -4.20 -15.58 17.20
CA LEU A 123 -3.24 -16.64 17.50
C LEU A 123 -3.12 -16.90 19.01
N CYS A 124 -3.13 -15.85 19.84
CA CYS A 124 -3.12 -15.98 21.29
C CYS A 124 -4.38 -16.69 21.85
N LYS A 125 -5.55 -16.49 21.21
CA LYS A 125 -6.79 -17.21 21.59
C LYS A 125 -6.74 -18.68 21.18
N GLU A 126 -6.35 -18.96 19.94
CA GLU A 126 -6.18 -20.32 19.41
C GLU A 126 -5.15 -21.13 20.23
N GLN A 127 -4.03 -20.51 20.60
CA GLN A 127 -3.04 -21.11 21.51
C GLN A 127 -3.58 -21.32 22.92
N LYS A 128 -4.40 -20.40 23.44
CA LYS A 128 -5.05 -20.57 24.76
C LYS A 128 -6.05 -21.73 24.74
N GLU A 129 -6.92 -21.80 23.74
CA GLU A 129 -7.89 -22.89 23.54
C GLU A 129 -7.17 -24.24 23.37
N SER A 130 -6.02 -24.25 22.69
CA SER A 130 -5.13 -25.42 22.62
C SER A 130 -4.56 -25.80 23.99
N VAL A 131 -4.04 -24.84 24.75
CA VAL A 131 -3.51 -25.09 26.11
C VAL A 131 -4.59 -25.60 27.05
N ASP A 132 -5.79 -25.02 27.02
CA ASP A 132 -6.88 -25.41 27.92
C ASP A 132 -7.46 -26.79 27.53
N THR A 133 -7.51 -27.16 26.24
CA THR A 133 -7.87 -28.53 25.83
C THR A 133 -6.80 -29.58 26.21
N TRP A 134 -5.50 -29.24 26.12
CA TRP A 134 -4.44 -30.14 26.61
C TRP A 134 -4.43 -30.30 28.14
N LYS A 135 -4.81 -29.27 28.92
CA LYS A 135 -5.01 -29.39 30.37
C LYS A 135 -6.14 -30.35 30.70
N ASN A 136 -7.32 -30.16 30.12
CA ASN A 136 -8.48 -31.02 30.38
C ASN A 136 -8.17 -32.48 30.04
N LYS A 137 -7.40 -32.73 28.98
CA LYS A 137 -6.94 -34.09 28.63
C LYS A 137 -5.88 -34.64 29.60
N ALA A 138 -5.03 -33.79 30.18
CA ALA A 138 -4.10 -34.21 31.23
C ALA A 138 -4.84 -34.58 32.53
N GLU A 139 -5.87 -33.82 32.89
CA GLU A 139 -6.77 -34.07 34.02
C GLU A 139 -7.54 -35.39 33.84
N GLU A 140 -8.14 -35.62 32.66
CA GLU A 140 -8.78 -36.88 32.25
C GLU A 140 -7.83 -38.09 32.39
N MET A 141 -6.59 -37.96 31.90
CA MET A 141 -5.56 -39.01 32.04
C MET A 141 -5.06 -39.18 33.48
N GLU A 142 -5.08 -38.14 34.32
CA GLU A 142 -4.73 -38.26 35.74
C GLU A 142 -5.81 -39.02 36.52
N ASP A 143 -7.09 -38.81 36.22
CA ASP A 143 -8.21 -39.52 36.83
C ASP A 143 -8.26 -40.99 36.40
N ASP A 144 -8.07 -41.29 35.11
CA ASP A 144 -7.87 -42.68 34.63
C ASP A 144 -6.70 -43.37 35.35
N ARG A 145 -5.59 -42.66 35.53
CA ARG A 145 -4.40 -43.16 36.23
C ARG A 145 -4.69 -43.45 37.71
N ARG A 146 -5.42 -42.57 38.41
CA ARG A 146 -5.86 -42.76 39.81
C ARG A 146 -6.79 -43.98 39.93
N PHE A 147 -7.77 -44.09 39.04
CA PHE A 147 -8.72 -45.20 39.01
C PHE A 147 -8.03 -46.56 38.78
N LEU A 148 -7.04 -46.62 37.88
CA LEU A 148 -6.23 -47.82 37.68
C LEU A 148 -5.30 -48.13 38.87
N GLU A 149 -4.72 -47.13 39.53
CA GLU A 149 -3.98 -47.33 40.79
C GLU A 149 -4.87 -47.93 41.89
N GLU A 150 -6.09 -47.43 42.07
CA GLU A 150 -7.06 -47.97 43.03
C GLU A 150 -7.44 -49.42 42.72
N GLN A 151 -7.69 -49.75 41.45
CA GLN A 151 -7.93 -51.15 41.03
C GLN A 151 -6.73 -52.06 41.30
N ILE A 152 -5.51 -51.62 40.99
CA ILE A 152 -4.29 -52.39 41.25
C ILE A 152 -4.10 -52.62 42.75
N ILE A 153 -4.39 -51.63 43.59
CA ILE A 153 -4.34 -51.75 45.05
C ILE A 153 -5.42 -52.73 45.56
N ALA A 154 -6.64 -52.68 45.02
CA ALA A 154 -7.72 -53.61 45.37
C ALA A 154 -7.39 -55.06 44.99
N ALA A 155 -6.91 -55.29 43.76
CA ALA A 155 -6.49 -56.61 43.29
C ALA A 155 -5.31 -57.17 44.09
N ARG A 156 -4.33 -56.33 44.46
CA ARG A 156 -3.22 -56.72 45.35
C ARG A 156 -3.72 -57.19 46.71
N LYS A 157 -4.66 -56.47 47.33
CA LYS A 157 -5.28 -56.87 48.61
C LYS A 157 -6.05 -58.19 48.51
N GLN A 158 -6.78 -58.40 47.42
CA GLN A 158 -7.48 -59.67 47.16
C GLN A 158 -6.51 -60.83 47.00
N ASN A 159 -5.43 -60.67 46.23
CA ASN A 159 -4.40 -61.69 46.08
C ASN A 159 -3.67 -62.00 47.38
N GLN A 160 -3.36 -60.99 48.20
CA GLN A 160 -2.80 -61.19 49.55
C GLN A 160 -3.75 -62.03 50.42
N HIS A 161 -5.04 -61.71 50.44
CA HIS A 161 -6.01 -62.46 51.22
C HIS A 161 -6.20 -63.91 50.73
N LEU A 162 -6.14 -64.14 49.40
CA LEU A 162 -6.15 -65.49 48.84
C LEU A 162 -4.87 -66.28 49.19
N GLN A 163 -3.71 -65.62 49.25
CA GLN A 163 -2.46 -66.24 49.72
C GLN A 163 -2.52 -66.60 51.22
N GLU A 164 -3.12 -65.75 52.06
CA GLU A 164 -3.39 -66.06 53.47
C GLU A 164 -4.32 -67.27 53.62
N GLN A 165 -5.42 -67.33 52.85
CA GLN A 165 -6.34 -68.46 52.85
C GLN A 165 -5.67 -69.77 52.38
N LEU A 166 -4.90 -69.71 51.28
CA LEU A 166 -4.14 -70.87 50.79
C LEU A 166 -3.16 -71.39 51.84
N LYS A 167 -2.40 -70.49 52.50
CA LYS A 167 -1.46 -70.87 53.55
C LYS A 167 -2.15 -71.53 54.75
N LEU A 168 -3.32 -71.03 55.18
CA LEU A 168 -4.11 -71.66 56.25
C LEU A 168 -4.64 -73.05 55.85
N VAL A 169 -4.96 -73.27 54.57
CA VAL A 169 -5.38 -74.57 54.02
C VAL A 169 -4.19 -75.52 53.86
N GLU A 170 -3.01 -75.04 53.48
CA GLU A 170 -1.76 -75.81 53.49
C GLU A 170 -1.41 -76.25 54.93
N GLU A 171 -1.44 -75.32 55.90
CA GLU A 171 -1.21 -75.61 57.32
C GLU A 171 -2.22 -76.64 57.87
N HIS A 172 -3.51 -76.57 57.48
CA HIS A 172 -4.49 -77.60 57.85
C HIS A 172 -4.26 -78.96 57.18
N ASN A 173 -3.89 -78.99 55.89
CA ASN A 173 -3.61 -80.25 55.19
C ASN A 173 -2.33 -80.93 55.73
N HIS A 174 -1.33 -80.15 56.13
CA HIS A 174 -0.06 -80.70 56.63
C HIS A 174 -0.22 -81.46 57.96
N VAL A 175 -1.25 -81.14 58.76
CA VAL A 175 -1.62 -81.88 59.99
C VAL A 175 -2.17 -83.28 59.69
N ASN A 176 -2.72 -83.51 58.49
CA ASN A 176 -3.27 -84.81 58.06
C ASN A 176 -2.25 -85.75 57.41
N SER A 177 -0.94 -85.41 57.42
CA SER A 177 0.11 -86.26 56.86
C SER A 177 1.35 -86.35 57.77
N LEU A 178 1.23 -87.15 58.84
CA LEU A 178 2.39 -87.63 59.59
C LEU A 178 2.98 -88.88 58.93
N ALA A 179 4.06 -88.71 58.17
CA ALA A 179 4.98 -89.77 57.79
C ALA A 179 6.40 -89.18 57.64
N PRO A 180 7.32 -89.40 58.60
CA PRO A 180 8.69 -88.91 58.53
C PRO A 180 9.63 -89.96 57.92
N ASP A 181 10.59 -89.51 57.09
CA ASP A 181 11.83 -90.23 56.80
C ASP A 181 12.96 -89.18 56.57
N PRO A 182 14.15 -89.28 57.21
CA PRO A 182 15.17 -88.23 57.19
C PRO A 182 16.40 -88.57 56.31
N SER A 183 17.40 -87.68 56.34
CA SER A 183 18.75 -87.79 55.74
C SER A 183 18.80 -87.53 54.21
N LEU A 184 19.76 -86.79 53.64
CA LEU A 184 20.91 -86.00 54.12
C LEU A 184 20.83 -84.59 53.44
N GLU A 185 21.34 -83.44 53.91
CA GLU A 185 22.75 -83.04 54.19
C GLU A 185 23.74 -83.40 53.05
N GLU A 186 24.68 -82.57 52.58
CA GLU A 186 25.13 -81.19 52.87
C GLU A 186 25.76 -80.64 51.54
N ASN A 187 26.13 -79.38 51.25
CA ASN A 187 26.21 -78.08 51.97
C ASN A 187 26.34 -76.91 50.94
N ASN A 188 26.45 -75.65 51.42
CA ASN A 188 27.31 -74.51 50.98
C ASN A 188 27.51 -74.16 49.46
N THR A 189 27.49 -72.92 48.96
CA THR A 189 27.33 -71.52 49.47
C THR A 189 26.94 -70.65 48.23
N GLY A 190 26.32 -69.46 48.23
CA GLY A 190 25.75 -68.59 49.27
C GLY A 190 26.17 -67.09 49.08
N GLN A 191 25.24 -66.13 49.31
CA GLN A 191 25.41 -64.65 49.17
C GLN A 191 25.55 -64.13 47.70
N THR A 192 25.08 -62.92 47.27
CA THR A 192 24.27 -61.84 47.89
C THR A 192 23.61 -60.92 46.82
N THR A 193 22.51 -60.26 47.21
CA THR A 193 22.02 -58.91 46.77
C THR A 193 21.70 -58.54 45.30
N GLU A 194 20.50 -57.93 45.15
CA GLU A 194 20.14 -56.78 44.29
C GLU A 194 19.79 -56.95 42.79
N SER A 195 18.98 -55.98 42.32
CA SER A 195 18.55 -55.62 40.96
C SER A 195 18.00 -56.71 40.03
N VAL A 196 16.67 -56.76 39.92
CA VAL A 196 15.97 -57.21 38.71
C VAL A 196 15.42 -55.97 37.99
N GLU A 197 16.18 -55.44 37.05
CA GLU A 197 15.78 -54.36 36.14
C GLU A 197 16.04 -54.79 34.69
N ASN A 198 15.16 -54.37 33.77
CA ASN A 198 15.34 -54.38 32.31
C ASN A 198 15.71 -55.70 31.60
N GLN A 199 14.69 -56.50 31.27
CA GLN A 199 14.55 -57.05 29.92
C GLN A 199 13.17 -56.60 29.39
N ILE A 200 13.09 -55.56 28.55
CA ILE A 200 13.42 -55.57 27.11
C ILE A 200 12.62 -56.66 26.38
N TRP A 201 11.37 -56.36 26.08
CA TRP A 201 10.57 -57.09 25.09
C TRP A 201 10.45 -56.24 23.82
N VAL A 202 11.20 -56.60 22.78
CA VAL A 202 11.20 -55.90 21.49
C VAL A 202 10.08 -56.44 20.61
N SER A 203 9.12 -55.59 20.22
CA SER A 203 8.24 -55.85 19.08
C SER A 203 7.52 -54.60 18.55
N SER A 204 7.45 -54.52 17.21
CA SER A 204 6.45 -53.79 16.43
C SER A 204 6.47 -52.24 16.40
N GLU A 205 7.50 -51.65 15.79
CA GLU A 205 7.34 -50.36 15.10
C GLU A 205 6.67 -50.54 13.73
N GLN A 206 5.34 -50.37 13.67
CA GLN A 206 4.61 -49.88 12.50
C GLN A 206 3.59 -48.86 13.05
N SER A 207 3.72 -47.56 12.79
CA SER A 207 3.50 -46.87 11.50
C SER A 207 2.03 -46.89 11.06
N GLU A 208 1.53 -45.72 10.64
CA GLU A 208 0.15 -45.41 10.27
C GLU A 208 -0.92 -45.50 11.38
N PHE A 209 -1.08 -44.42 12.16
CA PHE A 209 -2.41 -44.06 12.70
C PHE A 209 -2.86 -42.66 12.25
N GLY A 210 -2.94 -42.50 10.94
CA GLY A 210 -3.27 -41.25 10.24
C GLY A 210 -4.65 -41.22 9.56
N LYS A 211 -5.63 -41.99 10.04
CA LYS A 211 -7.07 -41.85 9.71
C LYS A 211 -7.96 -42.48 10.80
N SER A 212 -8.60 -41.66 11.63
CA SER A 212 -9.89 -42.03 12.23
C SER A 212 -10.73 -40.78 12.47
N ALA A 213 -11.61 -40.49 11.53
CA ALA A 213 -12.61 -39.44 11.62
C ALA A 213 -13.92 -39.97 11.00
N ILE A 214 -15.05 -39.47 11.48
CA ILE A 214 -16.41 -39.79 11.01
C ILE A 214 -16.90 -41.20 11.38
N SER A 215 -17.39 -41.37 12.61
CA SER A 215 -18.53 -42.27 12.89
C SER A 215 -19.24 -41.93 14.23
N SER A 216 -19.77 -40.71 14.36
CA SER A 216 -20.43 -40.25 15.60
C SER A 216 -21.62 -39.29 15.36
N LEU A 217 -22.51 -39.63 14.41
CA LEU A 217 -23.76 -38.90 14.15
C LEU A 217 -24.96 -39.86 14.00
N ALA A 218 -25.38 -40.47 15.12
CA ALA A 218 -26.45 -41.45 15.17
C ALA A 218 -27.43 -41.23 16.35
N LEU A 219 -27.79 -39.98 16.64
CA LEU A 219 -28.69 -39.65 17.75
C LEU A 219 -29.63 -38.47 17.45
N LYS A 220 -30.67 -38.72 16.66
CA LYS A 220 -31.90 -37.90 16.70
C LYS A 220 -33.15 -38.75 16.49
N LYS A 221 -33.69 -39.25 17.61
CA LYS A 221 -34.95 -39.98 17.68
C LYS A 221 -36.10 -39.01 17.36
N SER A 222 -36.84 -39.24 16.29
CA SER A 222 -38.02 -38.45 15.94
C SER A 222 -39.08 -39.35 15.30
N GLN A 223 -40.24 -39.37 15.93
CA GLN A 223 -41.32 -40.31 15.68
C GLN A 223 -42.28 -39.71 14.65
N LEU A 224 -42.41 -40.34 13.48
CA LEU A 224 -43.52 -40.11 12.56
C LEU A 224 -43.88 -41.41 11.85
N GLN A 225 -45.17 -41.76 11.89
CA GLN A 225 -45.73 -42.86 11.09
C GLN A 225 -46.00 -42.34 9.67
N LEU A 226 -45.57 -43.07 8.64
CA LEU A 226 -46.12 -42.90 7.28
C LEU A 226 -45.89 -44.15 6.43
N ASN A 227 -47.01 -44.65 5.89
CA ASN A 227 -47.24 -45.75 4.95
C ASN A 227 -46.02 -46.44 4.31
N GLN A 228 -45.88 -47.75 4.59
CA GLN A 228 -45.15 -48.65 3.72
C GLN A 228 -45.79 -48.65 2.32
N THR A 229 -45.08 -48.14 1.32
CA THR A 229 -45.40 -48.37 -0.10
C THR A 229 -44.25 -49.16 -0.70
N SER A 230 -44.49 -50.41 -1.08
CA SER A 230 -43.46 -51.38 -1.47
C SER A 230 -42.88 -51.11 -2.85
N LEU A 231 -41.96 -50.14 -2.93
CA LEU A 231 -41.10 -49.95 -4.11
C LEU A 231 -40.13 -51.13 -4.26
N SER A 232 -39.95 -51.61 -5.49
CA SER A 232 -39.12 -52.78 -5.75
C SER A 232 -37.62 -52.49 -5.55
N PRO A 233 -36.84 -53.47 -5.03
CA PRO A 233 -35.46 -53.23 -4.62
C PRO A 233 -34.50 -52.83 -5.76
N SER A 234 -34.83 -53.10 -7.04
CA SER A 234 -33.97 -52.66 -8.15
C SER A 234 -33.91 -51.13 -8.29
N LYS A 235 -35.05 -50.44 -8.16
CA LYS A 235 -35.12 -48.97 -8.37
C LYS A 235 -34.38 -48.19 -7.28
N GLN A 236 -34.19 -48.78 -6.10
CA GLN A 236 -33.45 -48.17 -5.01
C GLN A 236 -31.92 -48.23 -5.24
N ALA A 237 -31.44 -49.28 -5.90
CA ALA A 237 -30.03 -49.39 -6.31
C ALA A 237 -29.67 -48.35 -7.38
N ASP A 238 -30.50 -48.20 -8.42
CA ASP A 238 -30.30 -47.22 -9.49
C ASP A 238 -30.16 -45.79 -8.95
N TYR A 239 -31.03 -45.42 -8.00
CA TYR A 239 -30.98 -44.10 -7.35
C TYR A 239 -29.68 -43.89 -6.57
N PHE A 240 -29.26 -44.88 -5.77
CA PHE A 240 -28.01 -44.79 -5.02
C PHE A 240 -26.79 -44.67 -5.94
N GLN A 241 -26.76 -45.42 -7.05
CA GLN A 241 -25.67 -45.37 -8.03
C GLN A 241 -25.65 -44.04 -8.81
N GLN A 242 -26.81 -43.46 -9.13
CA GLN A 242 -26.91 -42.12 -9.71
C GLN A 242 -26.39 -41.04 -8.74
N VAL A 243 -26.77 -41.11 -7.46
CA VAL A 243 -26.29 -40.20 -6.40
C VAL A 243 -24.77 -40.33 -6.21
N GLN A 244 -24.25 -41.56 -6.13
CA GLN A 244 -22.80 -41.80 -6.03
C GLN A 244 -22.04 -41.27 -7.25
N THR A 245 -22.62 -41.39 -8.45
CA THR A 245 -22.03 -40.85 -9.69
C THR A 245 -21.97 -39.33 -9.68
N ARG A 246 -23.05 -38.65 -9.25
CA ARG A 246 -23.05 -37.19 -9.07
C ARG A 246 -22.03 -36.73 -8.03
N PHE A 247 -21.90 -37.42 -6.89
CA PHE A 247 -20.85 -37.10 -5.91
C PHE A 247 -19.44 -37.25 -6.49
N LYS A 248 -19.16 -38.32 -7.24
CA LYS A 248 -17.87 -38.50 -7.94
C LYS A 248 -17.60 -37.37 -8.95
N GLN A 249 -18.61 -36.93 -9.70
CA GLN A 249 -18.51 -35.80 -10.64
C GLN A 249 -18.24 -34.47 -9.91
N ILE A 250 -18.93 -34.19 -8.80
CA ILE A 250 -18.71 -32.98 -7.98
C ILE A 250 -17.30 -32.98 -7.37
N VAL A 251 -16.84 -34.09 -6.81
CA VAL A 251 -15.48 -34.22 -6.27
C VAL A 251 -14.42 -33.99 -7.35
N SER A 252 -14.59 -34.59 -8.53
CA SER A 252 -13.69 -34.37 -9.68
C SER A 252 -13.69 -32.90 -10.14
N HIS A 253 -14.86 -32.26 -10.20
CA HIS A 253 -14.95 -30.83 -10.56
C HIS A 253 -14.22 -29.94 -9.55
N LEU A 254 -14.44 -30.15 -8.24
CA LEU A 254 -13.77 -29.41 -7.17
C LEU A 254 -12.25 -29.65 -7.13
N GLN A 255 -11.80 -30.88 -7.40
CA GLN A 255 -10.37 -31.20 -7.53
C GLN A 255 -9.73 -30.48 -8.72
N ASN A 256 -10.39 -30.48 -9.88
CA ASN A 256 -9.92 -29.73 -11.04
C ASN A 256 -9.89 -28.21 -10.79
N GLN A 257 -10.90 -27.66 -10.10
CA GLN A 257 -10.93 -26.24 -9.73
C GLN A 257 -9.79 -25.88 -8.77
N LEU A 258 -9.55 -26.68 -7.73
CA LEU A 258 -8.41 -26.50 -6.81
C LEU A 258 -7.06 -26.56 -7.54
N GLU A 259 -6.93 -27.42 -8.55
CA GLU A 259 -5.70 -27.56 -9.33
C GLU A 259 -5.48 -26.38 -10.31
N VAL A 260 -6.56 -25.79 -10.85
CA VAL A 260 -6.50 -24.51 -11.59
C VAL A 260 -6.08 -23.38 -10.65
N GLU A 261 -6.71 -23.23 -9.49
CA GLU A 261 -6.36 -22.19 -8.51
C GLU A 261 -4.91 -22.32 -8.02
N ARG A 262 -4.42 -23.54 -7.79
CA ARG A 262 -3.00 -23.80 -7.46
C ARG A 262 -2.05 -23.32 -8.55
N LYS A 263 -2.38 -23.55 -9.83
CA LYS A 263 -1.60 -23.07 -10.98
C LYS A 263 -1.64 -21.55 -11.08
N THR A 264 -2.81 -20.93 -10.93
CA THR A 264 -2.97 -19.47 -10.88
C THR A 264 -2.12 -18.84 -9.76
N LEU A 265 -2.19 -19.39 -8.54
CA LEU A 265 -1.39 -18.93 -7.40
C LEU A 265 0.12 -19.12 -7.62
N LYS A 266 0.56 -20.21 -8.26
CA LYS A 266 1.98 -20.41 -8.61
C LYS A 266 2.45 -19.35 -9.62
N ASN A 267 1.65 -19.08 -10.66
CA ASN A 267 1.97 -18.09 -11.68
C ASN A 267 2.01 -16.67 -11.10
N LEU A 268 1.03 -16.29 -10.27
CA LEU A 268 0.99 -14.99 -9.59
C LEU A 268 2.18 -14.79 -8.62
N ARG A 269 2.61 -15.86 -7.92
CA ARG A 269 3.83 -15.81 -7.09
C ARG A 269 5.08 -15.57 -7.95
N GLY A 270 5.23 -16.28 -9.06
CA GLY A 270 6.34 -16.06 -10.01
C GLY A 270 6.37 -14.63 -10.56
N ALA A 271 5.23 -14.12 -11.01
CA ALA A 271 5.11 -12.74 -11.48
C ALA A 271 5.46 -11.70 -10.39
N LYS A 272 5.03 -11.92 -9.14
CA LYS A 272 5.42 -11.07 -8.00
C LYS A 272 6.93 -11.10 -7.74
N THR A 273 7.56 -12.28 -7.80
CA THR A 273 9.01 -12.42 -7.63
C THR A 273 9.79 -11.67 -8.72
N ASN A 274 9.39 -11.83 -9.98
CA ASN A 274 10.02 -11.12 -11.11
C ASN A 274 9.87 -9.60 -10.97
N PHE A 275 8.69 -9.10 -10.59
CA PHE A 275 8.47 -7.67 -10.36
C PHE A 275 9.32 -7.09 -9.21
N ILE A 276 9.59 -7.87 -8.16
CA ILE A 276 10.49 -7.47 -7.07
C ILE A 276 11.94 -7.42 -7.55
N LEU A 277 12.37 -8.37 -8.38
CA LEU A 277 13.71 -8.37 -9.00
C LEU A 277 13.90 -7.20 -9.99
N GLU A 278 12.91 -6.93 -10.86
CA GLU A 278 12.89 -5.77 -11.76
C GLU A 278 12.99 -4.43 -10.98
N LYS A 279 12.29 -4.32 -9.84
CA LYS A 279 12.39 -3.15 -8.97
C LYS A 279 13.80 -3.01 -8.38
N GLY A 280 14.41 -4.11 -7.93
CA GLY A 280 15.77 -4.14 -7.40
C GLY A 280 16.80 -3.62 -8.41
N GLU A 281 16.81 -4.13 -9.65
CA GLU A 281 17.77 -3.68 -10.67
C GLU A 281 17.68 -2.17 -10.97
N LEU A 282 16.48 -1.58 -10.95
CA LEU A 282 16.31 -0.13 -11.15
C LEU A 282 16.74 0.68 -9.92
N GLU A 283 16.54 0.13 -8.72
CA GLU A 283 16.95 0.73 -7.45
C GLU A 283 18.48 0.73 -7.32
N ASP A 284 19.16 -0.36 -7.69
CA ASP A 284 20.63 -0.46 -7.76
C ASP A 284 21.24 0.57 -8.72
N ILE A 285 20.66 0.73 -9.92
CA ILE A 285 21.12 1.74 -10.90
C ILE A 285 20.93 3.15 -10.35
N PHE A 286 19.84 3.42 -9.65
CA PHE A 286 19.59 4.71 -9.01
C PHE A 286 20.60 4.99 -7.89
N LEU A 287 20.84 4.01 -7.01
CA LEU A 287 21.84 4.10 -5.94
C LEU A 287 23.24 4.36 -6.51
N GLN A 288 23.64 3.67 -7.58
CA GLN A 288 24.93 3.90 -8.23
C GLN A 288 25.06 5.34 -8.77
N CYS A 289 23.98 5.88 -9.36
CA CYS A 289 23.93 7.27 -9.82
C CYS A 289 24.01 8.27 -8.64
N VAL A 290 23.38 7.97 -7.50
CA VAL A 290 23.48 8.77 -6.27
C VAL A 290 24.91 8.76 -5.71
N GLU A 291 25.60 7.61 -5.73
CA GLU A 291 27.01 7.54 -5.33
C GLU A 291 27.92 8.40 -6.21
N ASP A 292 27.74 8.38 -7.53
CA ASP A 292 28.53 9.21 -8.43
C ASP A 292 28.25 10.70 -8.22
N GLY A 293 27.01 11.04 -7.86
CA GLY A 293 26.66 12.35 -7.30
C GLY A 293 27.44 12.69 -6.01
N LYS A 294 27.51 11.77 -5.03
CA LYS A 294 28.32 11.95 -3.82
C LYS A 294 29.80 12.17 -4.17
N LYS A 295 30.38 11.39 -5.09
CA LYS A 295 31.77 11.50 -5.56
C LYS A 295 32.05 12.88 -6.15
N GLU A 296 31.13 13.44 -6.94
CA GLU A 296 31.27 14.81 -7.44
C GLU A 296 31.15 15.87 -6.33
N ILE A 297 30.21 15.73 -5.39
CA ILE A 297 30.07 16.66 -4.26
C ILE A 297 31.35 16.67 -3.41
N LEU A 298 31.96 15.51 -3.14
CA LEU A 298 33.29 15.41 -2.50
C LEU A 298 34.36 16.13 -3.31
N ALA A 299 34.45 15.88 -4.63
CA ALA A 299 35.42 16.53 -5.50
C ALA A 299 35.24 18.07 -5.53
N ARG A 300 34.00 18.56 -5.47
CA ARG A 300 33.67 19.98 -5.42
C ARG A 300 34.02 20.61 -4.07
N LYS A 301 33.70 19.95 -2.96
CA LYS A 301 34.13 20.34 -1.60
C LYS A 301 35.67 20.40 -1.49
N LEU A 302 36.37 19.40 -2.01
CA LEU A 302 37.84 19.37 -2.02
C LEU A 302 38.45 20.48 -2.88
N LYS A 303 37.85 20.81 -4.04
CA LYS A 303 38.27 21.96 -4.87
C LYS A 303 38.06 23.30 -4.15
N ALA A 304 36.87 23.52 -3.57
CA ALA A 304 36.56 24.73 -2.82
C ALA A 304 37.50 24.92 -1.60
N SER A 305 37.85 23.83 -0.92
CA SER A 305 38.77 23.85 0.21
C SER A 305 40.20 24.27 -0.14
N ARG A 306 40.63 24.24 -1.41
CA ARG A 306 41.98 24.71 -1.82
C ARG A 306 42.11 26.22 -1.91
N TYR A 307 41.00 26.96 -2.01
CA TYR A 307 40.99 28.42 -2.16
C TYR A 307 40.90 29.18 -0.83
N GLN A 308 40.85 28.49 0.30
CA GLN A 308 40.83 29.10 1.64
C GLN A 308 42.25 29.20 2.23
N PRO A 309 42.65 30.36 2.81
CA PRO A 309 43.99 30.55 3.36
C PRO A 309 44.25 29.65 4.58
N LYS A 310 45.51 29.24 4.75
CA LYS A 310 45.97 28.05 5.50
C LYS A 310 45.85 28.09 7.04
N ASN A 311 45.02 28.95 7.62
CA ASN A 311 45.11 29.34 9.04
C ASN A 311 44.41 28.42 10.07
N LYS A 312 43.82 27.28 9.68
CA LYS A 312 43.29 26.28 10.64
C LYS A 312 43.61 24.84 10.22
N LYS A 313 44.42 24.15 11.02
CA LYS A 313 44.62 22.69 10.96
C LYS A 313 43.34 21.98 11.43
N LYS A 314 42.39 21.72 10.53
CA LYS A 314 41.25 20.82 10.81
C LYS A 314 41.66 19.36 10.56
N SER A 315 41.12 18.44 11.36
CA SER A 315 41.50 17.03 11.38
C SER A 315 41.19 16.30 10.07
N THR A 316 42.03 15.33 9.72
CA THR A 316 41.89 14.45 8.54
C THR A 316 40.68 13.52 8.60
N LEU A 317 40.15 13.28 9.80
CA LEU A 317 39.00 12.41 10.10
C LEU A 317 37.65 12.87 9.50
N ASP A 318 37.52 14.10 9.02
CA ASP A 318 36.28 14.59 8.39
C ASP A 318 36.08 14.10 6.93
N ARG A 319 36.99 13.28 6.38
CA ARG A 319 36.96 12.84 4.97
C ARG A 319 36.05 11.64 4.66
N GLU A 320 35.72 10.82 5.66
CA GLU A 320 34.89 9.61 5.49
C GLU A 320 33.45 9.81 6.01
N ARG A 321 33.05 11.04 6.32
CA ARG A 321 31.64 11.34 6.64
C ARG A 321 30.79 11.11 5.41
N ASP A 322 29.81 10.23 5.55
CA ASP A 322 28.81 9.98 4.52
C ASP A 322 28.04 11.25 4.17
N ILE A 323 27.88 11.53 2.87
CA ILE A 323 27.13 12.69 2.40
C ILE A 323 25.64 12.41 2.56
N THR A 324 24.99 13.17 3.45
CA THR A 324 23.53 13.12 3.61
C THR A 324 22.83 13.81 2.44
N LEU A 325 21.57 13.41 2.18
CA LEU A 325 20.79 13.95 1.06
C LEU A 325 20.53 15.46 1.17
N ASP A 326 20.62 16.04 2.37
CA ASP A 326 20.49 17.49 2.61
C ASP A 326 21.66 18.30 2.01
N GLU A 327 22.82 17.67 1.78
CA GLU A 327 23.97 18.34 1.16
C GLU A 327 23.87 18.41 -0.37
N PHE A 328 22.96 17.67 -1.00
CA PHE A 328 22.76 17.70 -2.45
C PHE A 328 22.09 19.01 -2.88
N LYS A 329 22.77 19.78 -3.72
CA LYS A 329 22.17 20.94 -4.38
C LYS A 329 21.29 20.47 -5.53
N ASP A 330 20.39 21.32 -6.02
CA ASP A 330 19.46 20.92 -7.07
C ASP A 330 20.14 20.67 -8.43
N ILE A 331 21.37 21.21 -8.59
CA ILE A 331 22.30 20.86 -9.67
C ILE A 331 22.73 19.38 -9.58
N ASP A 332 23.04 18.91 -8.37
CA ASP A 332 23.46 17.53 -8.11
C ASP A 332 22.29 16.56 -8.30
N LYS A 333 21.11 16.91 -7.76
CA LYS A 333 19.87 16.13 -7.96
C LYS A 333 19.51 16.02 -9.44
N ARG A 334 19.61 17.12 -10.21
CA ARG A 334 19.40 17.10 -11.66
C ARG A 334 20.38 16.16 -12.35
N LYS A 335 21.66 16.19 -11.99
CA LYS A 335 22.68 15.34 -12.61
C LYS A 335 22.52 13.85 -12.27
N VAL A 336 22.09 13.51 -11.06
CA VAL A 336 21.70 12.13 -10.70
C VAL A 336 20.56 11.64 -11.59
N MET A 337 19.52 12.46 -11.80
CA MET A 337 18.41 12.12 -12.71
C MET A 337 18.84 12.03 -14.18
N GLU A 338 19.76 12.89 -14.62
CA GLU A 338 20.33 12.88 -15.97
C GLU A 338 21.14 11.60 -16.24
N LEU A 339 21.99 11.18 -15.28
CA LEU A 339 22.70 9.90 -15.33
C LEU A 339 21.74 8.71 -15.31
N PHE A 340 20.74 8.72 -14.43
CA PHE A 340 19.76 7.65 -14.30
C PHE A 340 18.94 7.46 -15.58
N LEU A 341 18.42 8.53 -16.18
CA LEU A 341 17.68 8.48 -17.44
C LEU A 341 18.59 8.23 -18.66
N SER A 342 19.89 8.51 -18.55
CA SER A 342 20.88 8.13 -19.56
C SER A 342 21.14 6.62 -19.59
N SER A 343 20.96 5.91 -18.48
CA SER A 343 21.14 4.45 -18.41
C SER A 343 20.27 3.70 -19.42
N GLU A 344 20.90 2.87 -20.26
CA GLU A 344 20.21 2.11 -21.31
C GLU A 344 19.17 1.16 -20.74
N LYS A 345 19.45 0.51 -19.60
CA LYS A 345 18.49 -0.35 -18.88
C LYS A 345 17.23 0.43 -18.48
N VAL A 346 17.40 1.60 -17.87
CA VAL A 346 16.28 2.47 -17.43
C VAL A 346 15.50 2.97 -18.63
N ARG A 347 16.20 3.39 -19.69
CA ARG A 347 15.60 3.89 -20.93
C ARG A 347 14.79 2.81 -21.64
N LYS A 348 15.31 1.57 -21.71
CA LYS A 348 14.59 0.42 -22.25
C LYS A 348 13.38 0.07 -21.40
N PHE A 349 13.52 -0.02 -20.08
CA PHE A 349 12.38 -0.27 -19.19
C PHE A 349 11.28 0.79 -19.35
N LEU A 350 11.64 2.07 -19.42
CA LEU A 350 10.69 3.15 -19.69
C LEU A 350 10.06 3.02 -21.08
N TYR A 351 10.82 2.67 -22.11
CA TYR A 351 10.29 2.43 -23.45
C TYR A 351 9.28 1.27 -23.45
N ASP A 352 9.65 0.12 -22.88
CA ASP A 352 8.79 -1.06 -22.78
C ASP A 352 7.51 -0.73 -21.99
N LYS A 353 7.59 -0.08 -20.82
CA LYS A 353 6.37 0.30 -20.05
C LYS A 353 5.53 1.40 -20.70
N MET A 354 6.10 2.29 -21.52
CA MET A 354 5.36 3.37 -22.20
C MET A 354 4.77 2.97 -23.56
N PHE A 355 5.38 2.00 -24.25
CA PHE A 355 5.06 1.66 -25.65
C PHE A 355 4.62 0.20 -25.87
N SER A 356 4.72 -0.71 -24.89
CA SER A 356 4.12 -2.06 -25.00
C SER A 356 2.58 -2.09 -24.84
N GLN A 357 1.87 -1.01 -25.17
CA GLN A 357 0.40 -0.97 -25.27
C GLN A 357 -0.13 -0.99 -26.73
N GLU A 358 0.65 -1.50 -27.67
CA GLU A 358 0.13 -1.98 -28.96
C GLU A 358 0.53 -3.46 -29.14
N GLY A 359 -0.38 -4.41 -28.86
CA GLY A 359 -0.03 -5.84 -28.86
C GLY A 359 -1.16 -6.87 -28.82
N GLU A 360 -2.27 -6.63 -28.11
CA GLU A 360 -3.38 -7.61 -28.00
C GLU A 360 -4.75 -7.06 -28.46
N PHE A 361 -4.87 -6.79 -29.77
CA PHE A 361 -6.17 -6.94 -30.43
C PHE A 361 -6.39 -8.44 -30.72
N PRO A 362 -7.53 -9.04 -30.31
CA PRO A 362 -7.78 -10.47 -30.52
C PRO A 362 -8.06 -10.79 -31.99
N SER A 363 -7.01 -11.08 -32.75
CA SER A 363 -7.12 -11.52 -34.15
C SER A 363 -7.51 -13.00 -34.22
N GLN A 364 -8.72 -13.28 -34.71
CA GLN A 364 -9.06 -14.58 -35.27
C GLN A 364 -9.18 -14.45 -36.79
N ALA A 365 -8.38 -15.25 -37.52
CA ALA A 365 -8.65 -15.59 -38.91
C ALA A 365 -9.98 -16.40 -38.98
N THR A 366 -10.72 -16.47 -40.09
CA THR A 366 -10.30 -16.81 -41.46
C THR A 366 -11.14 -16.09 -42.55
N PRO A 367 -10.71 -16.06 -43.83
CA PRO A 367 -11.23 -15.12 -44.82
C PRO A 367 -12.42 -15.61 -45.65
N ALA A 368 -13.27 -14.66 -46.09
CA ALA A 368 -14.22 -14.85 -47.21
C ALA A 368 -14.46 -13.53 -47.98
N THR A 369 -14.47 -13.62 -49.32
CA THR A 369 -14.63 -12.51 -50.28
C THR A 369 -16.05 -11.94 -50.40
N LYS A 370 -16.12 -10.64 -50.78
CA LYS A 370 -17.17 -9.91 -51.58
C LYS A 370 -17.87 -8.70 -50.91
N SER A 371 -17.32 -7.51 -51.20
CA SER A 371 -17.92 -6.40 -51.99
C SER A 371 -19.30 -5.76 -51.63
N ILE A 372 -19.35 -4.42 -51.82
CA ILE A 372 -20.49 -3.51 -52.07
C ILE A 372 -21.04 -2.68 -50.89
N GLN A 373 -20.74 -1.38 -50.98
CA GLN A 373 -21.47 -0.12 -50.64
C GLN A 373 -22.71 -0.07 -49.72
N SER A 374 -22.76 1.05 -48.97
CA SER A 374 -23.89 1.99 -48.78
C SER A 374 -24.83 1.95 -47.54
N SER A 375 -24.78 3.07 -46.80
CA SER A 375 -25.90 3.89 -46.26
C SER A 375 -26.93 3.39 -45.22
N LEU A 376 -26.96 4.15 -44.10
CA LEU A 376 -28.12 4.68 -43.34
C LEU A 376 -29.02 3.78 -42.44
N SER A 377 -29.50 4.46 -41.38
CA SER A 377 -30.62 4.19 -40.46
C SER A 377 -30.56 2.99 -39.47
N GLY A 378 -31.19 3.19 -38.30
CA GLY A 378 -31.44 2.16 -37.26
C GLY A 378 -32.84 1.53 -37.38
N PRO A 379 -33.54 1.12 -36.29
CA PRO A 379 -33.32 1.43 -34.87
C PRO A 379 -33.27 0.18 -33.92
N LEU A 380 -33.45 0.38 -32.61
CA LEU A 380 -33.41 -0.64 -31.55
C LEU A 380 -34.45 -1.77 -31.69
N PRO A 381 -34.10 -2.99 -31.24
CA PRO A 381 -35.01 -3.91 -30.56
C PRO A 381 -34.68 -4.07 -29.06
N LYS A 382 -35.71 -4.12 -28.21
CA LYS A 382 -35.61 -4.45 -26.76
C LYS A 382 -35.75 -5.96 -26.54
N LYS A 383 -34.97 -6.58 -25.64
CA LYS A 383 -35.35 -7.84 -24.95
C LYS A 383 -34.79 -7.90 -23.50
N PRO A 384 -35.39 -8.70 -22.58
CA PRO A 384 -35.11 -8.66 -21.14
C PRO A 384 -34.35 -9.89 -20.58
N SER A 385 -33.62 -9.69 -19.48
CA SER A 385 -33.24 -10.68 -18.44
C SER A 385 -32.51 -9.87 -17.33
N THR A 386 -32.83 -9.84 -16.03
CA THR A 386 -33.01 -10.88 -14.99
C THR A 386 -31.76 -11.70 -14.66
N THR A 387 -30.89 -11.22 -13.76
CA THR A 387 -29.98 -12.09 -12.99
C THR A 387 -29.53 -11.43 -11.67
N HIS A 388 -29.06 -12.23 -10.72
CA HIS A 388 -28.75 -11.82 -9.35
C HIS A 388 -27.25 -11.55 -9.14
N GLY A 389 -26.93 -10.49 -8.40
CA GLY A 389 -26.23 -10.60 -7.11
C GLY A 389 -24.69 -10.75 -7.03
N LEU A 390 -24.20 -10.22 -5.90
CA LEU A 390 -22.99 -10.59 -5.13
C LEU A 390 -21.60 -10.03 -5.52
N HIS A 391 -21.04 -9.30 -4.54
CA HIS A 391 -19.64 -9.33 -4.08
C HIS A 391 -18.48 -9.07 -5.06
N GLY A 392 -18.12 -7.78 -5.22
CA GLY A 392 -16.79 -7.35 -5.69
C GLY A 392 -15.88 -6.91 -4.53
N HIS A 393 -15.27 -7.86 -3.78
CA HIS A 393 -14.37 -7.51 -2.67
C HIS A 393 -13.32 -8.59 -2.31
N VAL A 394 -12.26 -8.73 -3.12
CA VAL A 394 -11.04 -9.48 -2.75
C VAL A 394 -9.80 -8.81 -3.38
N PHE A 395 -8.63 -8.99 -2.76
CA PHE A 395 -7.28 -8.65 -3.26
C PHE A 395 -6.89 -7.17 -3.37
N SER A 396 -6.74 -6.50 -2.23
CA SER A 396 -5.57 -5.65 -2.02
C SER A 396 -4.49 -6.48 -1.31
N MET A 397 -3.27 -6.53 -1.89
CA MET A 397 -2.18 -7.38 -1.40
C MET A 397 -1.21 -6.58 -0.51
N PRO A 398 -0.90 -7.02 0.72
CA PRO A 398 0.09 -6.34 1.54
C PRO A 398 1.52 -6.50 0.99
N TYR A 399 2.27 -5.41 1.07
CA TYR A 399 3.73 -5.42 0.96
C TYR A 399 4.32 -5.87 2.30
N PHE A 400 5.45 -6.58 2.26
CA PHE A 400 6.26 -6.87 3.44
C PHE A 400 7.58 -6.13 3.24
N ASP A 401 7.96 -5.32 4.22
CA ASP A 401 9.28 -4.72 4.32
C ASP A 401 10.07 -5.53 5.35
N ASP A 402 11.17 -6.17 4.95
CA ASP A 402 11.97 -7.07 5.82
C ASP A 402 12.93 -6.30 6.76
N ASP A 403 13.11 -5.00 6.56
CA ASP A 403 14.00 -4.14 7.35
C ASP A 403 13.45 -3.78 8.74
N LYS A 404 13.52 -4.73 9.70
CA LYS A 404 13.75 -4.49 11.16
C LYS A 404 13.82 -5.77 12.01
N LEU A 405 14.75 -6.68 11.73
CA LEU A 405 15.12 -7.74 12.69
C LEU A 405 16.07 -7.23 13.79
N HIS A 406 15.54 -6.43 14.72
CA HIS A 406 16.23 -6.15 15.99
C HIS A 406 16.16 -7.38 16.91
N ARG A 407 17.30 -8.04 17.15
CA ARG A 407 17.40 -9.03 18.23
C ARG A 407 17.28 -8.34 19.61
N PRO A 408 16.42 -8.81 20.52
CA PRO A 408 16.42 -8.32 21.90
C PRO A 408 17.71 -8.75 22.62
N SER A 409 18.32 -7.84 23.36
CA SER A 409 19.54 -8.10 24.13
C SER A 409 19.24 -8.87 25.42
N THR A 410 19.83 -10.05 25.59
CA THR A 410 19.72 -10.87 26.81
C THR A 410 20.59 -10.31 27.95
N ALA A 411 20.02 -9.41 28.76
CA ALA A 411 20.62 -8.93 30.00
C ALA A 411 20.07 -9.71 31.22
N PRO A 412 20.91 -10.15 32.19
CA PRO A 412 20.43 -10.91 33.35
C PRO A 412 19.65 -10.07 34.37
N LEU A 413 18.59 -10.64 34.94
CA LEU A 413 17.87 -10.05 36.08
C LEU A 413 18.74 -10.06 37.33
N ARG A 414 19.08 -8.87 37.84
CA ARG A 414 19.83 -8.70 39.09
C ARG A 414 18.87 -8.59 40.27
N PHE A 415 18.73 -9.66 41.04
CA PHE A 415 17.99 -9.65 42.30
C PHE A 415 18.48 -8.53 43.23
N GLN A 416 17.55 -7.73 43.76
CA GLN A 416 17.81 -6.86 44.91
C GLN A 416 17.32 -7.57 46.18
N SER A 417 18.25 -7.98 47.03
CA SER A 417 17.95 -8.48 48.37
C SER A 417 17.56 -7.31 49.28
N HIS A 418 16.36 -7.34 49.86
CA HIS A 418 16.01 -6.44 50.96
C HIS A 418 16.97 -6.67 52.14
N HIS A 419 17.65 -5.61 52.58
CA HIS A 419 18.32 -5.61 53.88
C HIS A 419 17.73 -4.51 54.74
N ALA A 420 16.84 -4.89 55.67
CA ALA A 420 16.48 -4.01 56.76
C ALA A 420 17.70 -3.84 57.69
N GLN A 421 17.86 -2.66 58.27
CA GLN A 421 18.69 -2.45 59.45
C GLN A 421 17.87 -1.72 60.52
N LEU A 422 17.98 -2.22 61.75
CA LEU A 422 17.37 -1.62 62.93
C LEU A 422 18.37 -0.68 63.61
N LYS A 423 17.84 0.38 64.23
CA LYS A 423 18.40 1.08 65.40
C LYS A 423 19.84 1.63 65.28
N LYS A 424 19.96 2.95 65.31
CA LYS A 424 19.90 3.67 66.60
C LYS A 424 19.27 5.05 66.42
#